data_AF-A0A9R0NYX7-F1
#
_entry.id   AF-A0A9R0NYX7-F1
#
_cell.length_a   1.000
_cell.length_b   1.000
_cell.length_c   1.000
_cell.angle_alpha   90.00
_cell.angle_beta   90.00
_cell.angle_gamma   90.00
#
_symmetry.space_group_name_H-M   'P 1'
#
loop_
_entity.id
_entity.type
_entity.pdbx_description
1 polymer ?
#
loop_
_entity_poly.entity_id
_entity_poly.type
_entity_poly.pdbx_seq_one_letter_code
_entity_poly.pdbx_strand_id
1 'polypeptide(L)'
;MTEPTVLISGAGVAGPTLAYWLARAGYRPTVVERAAGLRSSGSPVDVRGPASRVADRMGITAKLREASTSATALNFVDDAGRRTGRIPMRLLGTDGDIELPRTDLAAILHDAAREHAEFVFHDSITELHEDAGGVDVTFERGTPRRFDLVIGADGLHSAVRRLAFGPEQAFVEHVGVYIATLPLAGPPSAATAIEMYNSPGRAVAIHPSRGHGIAAFMFRGDAVPGFDHRDTALHRRMLAQAYEGAGWRVPELLEQVRTADDLYFDSVSRVRMDRWSTGRIALAGDAASCVSLFGDGSTLAMAGAHTLAEELGRTPEDPAAAFRRYETAHRKLVEPKQRAVSTAAAMVIPATRGGLVARNFGTRLLPIVSAVRRLVPARAA
;
A
#
# COMPACT_ATOMS: atom_id res chain seq x y z
N MET A 1 34.49 -15.70 0.40
CA MET A 1 33.30 -16.35 0.99
C MET A 1 32.15 -16.13 0.02
N THR A 2 31.32 -17.13 -0.22
CA THR A 2 30.14 -16.99 -1.10
C THR A 2 29.14 -16.03 -0.47
N GLU A 3 28.59 -15.12 -1.26
CA GLU A 3 27.54 -14.18 -0.83
C GLU A 3 26.29 -14.97 -0.37
N PRO A 4 25.72 -14.68 0.82
CA PRO A 4 24.53 -15.39 1.28
C PRO A 4 23.33 -15.11 0.37
N THR A 5 22.58 -16.15 0.07
CA THR A 5 21.42 -16.13 -0.83
C THR A 5 20.14 -15.80 -0.07
N VAL A 6 19.33 -14.90 -0.64
CA VAL A 6 18.05 -14.49 -0.03
C VAL A 6 16.93 -14.61 -1.05
N LEU A 7 15.90 -15.40 -0.75
CA LEU A 7 14.68 -15.38 -1.52
C LEU A 7 13.72 -14.32 -0.98
N ILE A 8 13.17 -13.51 -1.86
CA ILE A 8 12.17 -12.50 -1.55
C ILE A 8 10.90 -12.85 -2.31
N SER A 9 9.80 -13.13 -1.60
CA SER A 9 8.50 -13.37 -2.23
C SER A 9 7.76 -12.06 -2.43
N GLY A 10 7.49 -11.67 -3.68
CA GLY A 10 6.73 -10.48 -4.08
C GLY A 10 7.59 -9.39 -4.73
N ALA A 11 7.20 -8.94 -5.93
CA ALA A 11 7.82 -7.84 -6.68
C ALA A 11 7.00 -6.55 -6.64
N GLY A 12 6.36 -6.28 -5.49
CA GLY A 12 5.64 -5.02 -5.22
C GLY A 12 6.56 -3.84 -4.91
N VAL A 13 6.30 -3.11 -3.82
CA VAL A 13 7.15 -1.99 -3.38
C VAL A 13 8.30 -2.48 -2.49
N ALA A 14 7.98 -3.30 -1.48
CA ALA A 14 8.96 -3.77 -0.51
C ALA A 14 10.03 -4.68 -1.16
N GLY A 15 9.62 -5.60 -2.03
CA GLY A 15 10.52 -6.61 -2.58
C GLY A 15 11.70 -6.05 -3.39
N PRO A 16 11.47 -5.28 -4.46
CA PRO A 16 12.55 -4.66 -5.23
C PRO A 16 13.38 -3.67 -4.41
N THR A 17 12.75 -2.93 -3.48
CA THR A 17 13.48 -2.04 -2.56
C THR A 17 14.45 -2.85 -1.69
N LEU A 18 13.97 -3.97 -1.13
CA LEU A 18 14.78 -4.85 -0.28
C LEU A 18 15.90 -5.49 -1.09
N ALA A 19 15.61 -5.98 -2.29
CA ALA A 19 16.60 -6.58 -3.19
C ALA A 19 17.74 -5.60 -3.52
N TYR A 20 17.41 -4.34 -3.84
CA TYR A 20 18.39 -3.29 -4.11
C TYR A 20 19.37 -3.08 -2.94
N TRP A 21 18.85 -3.05 -1.71
CA TRP A 21 19.66 -2.81 -0.51
C TRP A 21 20.41 -4.05 -0.02
N LEU A 22 19.82 -5.24 -0.15
CA LEU A 22 20.48 -6.51 0.18
C LEU A 22 21.69 -6.78 -0.71
N ALA A 23 21.59 -6.50 -2.02
CA ALA A 23 22.73 -6.60 -2.92
C ALA A 23 23.90 -5.69 -2.49
N ARG A 24 23.58 -4.47 -2.02
CA ARG A 24 24.58 -3.53 -1.47
C ARG A 24 25.11 -3.94 -0.10
N ALA A 25 24.40 -4.79 0.61
CA ALA A 25 24.82 -5.39 1.88
C ALA A 25 25.60 -6.71 1.68
N GLY A 26 25.91 -7.11 0.44
CA GLY A 26 26.71 -8.31 0.14
C GLY A 26 25.91 -9.62 0.08
N TYR A 27 24.59 -9.54 -0.09
CA TYR A 27 23.73 -10.70 -0.32
C TYR A 27 23.44 -10.90 -1.81
N ARG A 28 23.07 -12.11 -2.19
CA ARG A 28 22.59 -12.46 -3.53
C ARG A 28 21.06 -12.66 -3.53
N PRO A 29 20.27 -11.60 -3.78
CA PRO A 29 18.81 -11.69 -3.75
C PRO A 29 18.22 -12.33 -5.01
N THR A 30 17.20 -13.15 -4.82
CA THR A 30 16.25 -13.60 -5.85
C THR A 30 14.85 -13.14 -5.44
N VAL A 31 14.14 -12.44 -6.33
CA VAL A 31 12.76 -12.01 -6.14
C VAL A 31 11.84 -12.92 -6.97
N VAL A 32 10.87 -13.56 -6.32
CA VAL A 32 9.85 -14.37 -7.00
C VAL A 32 8.50 -13.64 -6.98
N GLU A 33 7.79 -13.60 -8.11
CA GLU A 33 6.51 -12.92 -8.27
C GLU A 33 5.52 -13.80 -9.03
N ARG A 34 4.32 -13.94 -8.45
CA ARG A 34 3.24 -14.75 -9.02
C ARG A 34 2.69 -14.16 -10.30
N ALA A 35 2.61 -12.84 -10.38
CA ALA A 35 2.15 -12.14 -11.56
C ALA A 35 3.11 -12.33 -12.75
N ALA A 36 2.54 -12.23 -13.95
CA ALA A 36 3.27 -12.29 -15.21
C ALA A 36 4.32 -11.18 -15.41
N GLY A 37 4.15 -10.10 -14.66
CA GLY A 37 4.95 -8.90 -14.70
C GLY A 37 4.47 -7.98 -13.58
N LEU A 38 5.00 -6.76 -13.54
CA LEU A 38 4.64 -5.78 -12.53
C LEU A 38 3.18 -5.35 -12.72
N ARG A 39 2.28 -5.91 -11.88
CA ARG A 39 0.87 -5.53 -11.83
C ARG A 39 0.63 -4.67 -10.61
N SER A 40 -0.07 -3.56 -10.81
CA SER A 40 -0.55 -2.72 -9.73
C SER A 40 -1.84 -2.05 -10.15
N SER A 41 -2.73 -1.82 -9.18
CA SER A 41 -4.07 -1.25 -9.34
C SER A 41 -4.10 0.20 -9.84
N GLY A 42 -2.95 0.78 -10.17
CA GLY A 42 -2.79 2.20 -10.55
C GLY A 42 -3.05 3.18 -9.40
N SER A 43 -3.64 2.72 -8.29
CA SER A 43 -4.00 3.54 -7.13
C SER A 43 -2.87 4.49 -6.73
N PRO A 44 -3.16 5.78 -6.48
CA PRO A 44 -2.17 6.72 -5.99
C PRO A 44 -1.58 6.24 -4.66
N VAL A 45 -0.27 6.33 -4.55
CA VAL A 45 0.48 6.03 -3.33
C VAL A 45 1.45 7.16 -3.03
N ASP A 46 1.87 7.21 -1.78
CA ASP A 46 2.69 8.30 -1.30
C ASP A 46 4.09 7.83 -0.92
N VAL A 47 5.08 8.62 -1.33
CA VAL A 47 6.47 8.54 -0.88
C VAL A 47 6.75 9.77 -0.02
N ARG A 48 6.77 9.56 1.30
CA ARG A 48 6.88 10.63 2.31
C ARG A 48 7.97 10.33 3.32
N GLY A 49 8.45 11.37 4.00
CA GLY A 49 9.30 11.29 5.18
C GLY A 49 10.44 10.25 5.07
N PRO A 50 10.37 9.11 5.78
CA PRO A 50 11.42 8.09 5.73
C PRO A 50 11.64 7.48 4.35
N ALA A 51 10.58 7.30 3.54
CA ALA A 51 10.71 6.75 2.21
C ALA A 51 11.37 7.72 1.23
N SER A 52 11.16 9.04 1.39
CA SER A 52 11.83 10.06 0.59
C SER A 52 13.35 9.99 0.78
N ARG A 53 13.84 9.74 2.00
CA ARG A 53 15.28 9.54 2.26
C ARG A 53 15.81 8.26 1.61
N VAL A 54 15.02 7.18 1.61
CA VAL A 54 15.38 5.94 0.92
C VAL A 54 15.47 6.18 -0.58
N ALA A 55 14.48 6.83 -1.18
CA ALA A 55 14.48 7.18 -2.60
C ALA A 55 15.69 8.04 -3.01
N ASP A 56 16.09 8.99 -2.16
CA ASP A 56 17.26 9.84 -2.40
C ASP A 56 18.55 9.03 -2.40
N ARG A 57 18.73 8.15 -1.41
CA ARG A 57 19.89 7.24 -1.36
C ARG A 57 19.90 6.20 -2.48
N MET A 58 18.74 5.85 -3.03
CA MET A 58 18.62 4.99 -4.22
C MET A 58 18.90 5.75 -5.52
N GLY A 59 18.95 7.09 -5.50
CA GLY A 59 19.11 7.93 -6.68
C GLY A 59 17.87 7.99 -7.59
N ILE A 60 16.68 7.67 -7.08
CA ILE A 60 15.44 7.60 -7.87
C ILE A 60 14.53 8.82 -7.72
N THR A 61 14.88 9.79 -6.86
CA THR A 61 14.04 10.97 -6.56
C THR A 61 13.57 11.72 -7.81
N ALA A 62 14.45 11.91 -8.81
CA ALA A 62 14.10 12.59 -10.05
C ALA A 62 13.02 11.83 -10.83
N LYS A 63 13.16 10.51 -10.98
CA LYS A 63 12.19 9.64 -11.64
C LYS A 63 10.84 9.65 -10.91
N LEU A 64 10.84 9.64 -9.58
CA LEU A 64 9.61 9.71 -8.79
C LEU A 64 8.87 11.05 -9.01
N ARG A 65 9.59 12.18 -9.05
CA ARG A 65 9.00 13.49 -9.36
C ARG A 65 8.46 13.54 -10.78
N GLU A 66 9.23 13.01 -11.73
CA GLU A 66 8.80 12.86 -13.11
C GLU A 66 7.58 11.94 -13.25
N ALA A 67 7.32 11.04 -12.28
CA ALA A 67 6.17 10.13 -12.19
C ALA A 67 4.99 10.63 -11.32
N SER A 68 5.14 11.78 -10.64
CA SER A 68 4.13 12.32 -9.71
C SER A 68 2.74 12.61 -10.32
N THR A 69 1.67 12.49 -9.53
CA THR A 69 0.32 12.88 -9.94
C THR A 69 0.24 14.41 -10.07
N SER A 70 -0.77 14.88 -10.82
CA SER A 70 -1.05 16.31 -10.99
C SER A 70 -2.02 16.87 -9.94
N ALA A 71 -2.35 16.08 -8.91
CA ALA A 71 -3.36 16.44 -7.92
C ALA A 71 -2.85 17.56 -6.99
N THR A 72 -3.55 18.70 -7.01
CA THR A 72 -3.23 19.89 -6.20
C THR A 72 -4.28 20.19 -5.15
N ALA A 73 -5.47 19.59 -5.26
CA ALA A 73 -6.56 19.77 -4.32
C ALA A 73 -7.48 18.54 -4.25
N LEU A 74 -8.14 18.38 -3.11
CA LEU A 74 -9.29 17.52 -2.91
C LEU A 74 -10.56 18.39 -2.91
N ASN A 75 -11.45 18.18 -3.87
CA ASN A 75 -12.75 18.82 -3.98
C ASN A 75 -13.83 17.86 -3.51
N PHE A 76 -14.62 18.27 -2.52
CA PHE A 76 -15.85 17.56 -2.18
C PHE A 76 -16.97 18.01 -3.11
N VAL A 77 -17.75 17.07 -3.64
CA VAL A 77 -18.85 17.35 -4.59
C VAL A 77 -20.18 16.79 -4.08
N ASP A 78 -21.29 17.41 -4.50
CA ASP A 78 -22.65 16.92 -4.28
C ASP A 78 -23.15 16.00 -5.40
N ASP A 79 -24.41 15.56 -5.32
CA ASP A 79 -25.06 14.67 -6.31
C ASP A 79 -25.07 15.24 -7.74
N ALA A 80 -25.02 16.56 -7.88
CA ALA A 80 -24.99 17.25 -9.17
C ALA A 80 -23.55 17.58 -9.62
N GLY A 81 -22.54 17.12 -8.89
CA GLY A 81 -21.13 17.41 -9.15
C GLY A 81 -20.70 18.82 -8.76
N ARG A 82 -21.52 19.59 -8.02
CA ARG A 82 -21.13 20.93 -7.57
C ARG A 82 -20.20 20.84 -6.38
N ARG A 83 -19.14 21.63 -6.39
CA ARG A 83 -18.14 21.66 -5.31
C ARG A 83 -18.72 22.22 -4.01
N THR A 84 -18.75 21.42 -2.96
CA THR A 84 -19.22 21.79 -1.61
C THR A 84 -18.10 22.11 -0.63
N GLY A 85 -16.86 21.70 -0.94
CA GLY A 85 -15.66 21.96 -0.15
C GLY A 85 -14.37 21.76 -0.97
N ARG A 86 -13.26 22.36 -0.51
CA ARG A 86 -11.95 22.23 -1.14
C ARG A 86 -10.85 22.21 -0.09
N ILE A 87 -9.95 21.24 -0.19
CA ILE A 87 -8.72 21.16 0.60
C ILE A 87 -7.52 21.17 -0.36
N PRO A 88 -6.65 22.18 -0.33
CA PRO A 88 -5.37 22.13 -1.04
C PRO A 88 -4.51 20.96 -0.54
N MET A 89 -3.92 20.17 -1.44
CA MET A 89 -3.15 18.97 -1.08
C MET A 89 -1.93 19.30 -0.20
N ARG A 90 -1.33 20.47 -0.39
CA ARG A 90 -0.27 21.04 0.47
C ARG A 90 -0.65 21.22 1.94
N LEU A 91 -1.93 21.10 2.31
CA LEU A 91 -2.38 21.12 3.70
C LEU A 91 -2.53 19.71 4.29
N LEU A 92 -2.50 18.67 3.46
CA LEU A 92 -2.62 17.26 3.88
C LEU A 92 -1.28 16.52 3.85
N GLY A 93 -0.30 16.99 3.06
CA GLY A 93 1.06 16.45 3.03
C GLY A 93 2.09 17.37 3.71
N THR A 94 3.33 16.89 3.73
CA THR A 94 4.53 17.68 4.07
C THR A 94 5.26 18.13 2.80
N ASP A 95 6.04 19.21 2.90
CA ASP A 95 6.86 19.69 1.79
C ASP A 95 7.83 18.57 1.35
N GLY A 96 7.80 18.22 0.06
CA GLY A 96 8.63 17.16 -0.53
C GLY A 96 7.96 15.78 -0.64
N ASP A 97 6.72 15.63 -0.20
CA ASP A 97 5.92 14.42 -0.46
C ASP A 97 5.67 14.25 -1.96
N ILE A 98 5.78 13.01 -2.43
CA ILE A 98 5.51 12.65 -3.83
C ILE A 98 4.36 11.64 -3.84
N GLU A 99 3.22 12.05 -4.37
CA GLU A 99 2.13 11.13 -4.74
C GLU A 99 2.34 10.70 -6.19
N LEU A 100 2.28 9.41 -6.47
CA LEU A 100 2.42 8.84 -7.82
C LEU A 100 1.60 7.55 -7.95
N PRO A 101 1.27 7.08 -9.16
CA PRO A 101 0.63 5.80 -9.35
C PRO A 101 1.49 4.66 -8.80
N ARG A 102 0.87 3.72 -8.07
CA ARG A 102 1.59 2.56 -7.51
C ARG A 102 2.30 1.73 -8.58
N THR A 103 1.76 1.71 -9.80
CA THR A 103 2.36 1.03 -10.95
C THR A 103 3.69 1.66 -11.35
N ASP A 104 3.76 2.98 -11.41
CA ASP A 104 4.99 3.71 -11.74
C ASP A 104 6.04 3.56 -10.63
N LEU A 105 5.62 3.63 -9.36
CA LEU A 105 6.52 3.38 -8.23
C LEU A 105 7.14 1.97 -8.31
N ALA A 106 6.32 0.94 -8.55
CA ALA A 106 6.81 -0.44 -8.66
C ALA A 106 7.77 -0.60 -9.84
N ALA A 107 7.48 0.00 -10.99
CA ALA A 107 8.37 -0.02 -12.16
C ALA A 107 9.72 0.66 -11.88
N ILE A 108 9.71 1.85 -11.28
CA ILE A 108 10.94 2.58 -10.92
C ILE A 108 11.81 1.78 -9.94
N LEU A 109 11.19 1.15 -8.94
CA LEU A 109 11.89 0.33 -7.95
C LEU A 109 12.44 -0.96 -8.55
N HIS A 110 11.66 -1.64 -9.40
CA HIS A 110 12.12 -2.80 -10.16
C HIS A 110 13.32 -2.44 -11.03
N ASP A 111 13.24 -1.35 -11.80
CA ASP A 111 14.33 -0.91 -12.67
C ASP A 111 15.60 -0.55 -11.90
N ALA A 112 15.47 -0.01 -10.69
CA ALA A 112 16.61 0.22 -9.82
C ALA A 112 17.26 -1.09 -9.32
N ALA A 113 16.48 -2.16 -9.16
CA ALA A 113 16.92 -3.41 -8.56
C ALA A 113 17.30 -4.52 -9.56
N ARG A 114 16.79 -4.47 -10.81
CA ARG A 114 16.87 -5.58 -11.79
C ARG A 114 18.29 -6.00 -12.19
N GLU A 115 19.27 -5.11 -12.06
CA GLU A 115 20.68 -5.42 -12.34
C GLU A 115 21.42 -6.01 -11.12
N HIS A 116 20.76 -6.05 -9.97
CA HIS A 116 21.32 -6.45 -8.68
C HIS A 116 20.65 -7.68 -8.07
N ALA A 117 19.60 -8.20 -8.70
CA ALA A 117 18.83 -9.33 -8.22
C ALA A 117 18.29 -10.16 -9.39
N GLU A 118 18.12 -11.45 -9.16
CA GLU A 118 17.36 -12.31 -10.07
C GLU A 118 15.87 -12.06 -9.88
N PHE A 119 15.11 -11.89 -10.96
CA PHE A 119 13.64 -11.77 -10.91
C PHE A 119 13.00 -12.97 -11.63
N VAL A 120 12.17 -13.71 -10.89
CA VAL A 120 11.42 -14.88 -11.39
C VAL A 120 9.94 -14.56 -11.36
N PHE A 121 9.39 -14.19 -12.51
CA PHE A 121 7.95 -13.93 -12.68
C PHE A 121 7.18 -15.22 -12.98
N HIS A 122 5.84 -15.14 -12.92
CA HIS A 122 4.92 -16.27 -13.12
C HIS A 122 5.05 -17.42 -12.13
N ASP A 123 5.67 -17.21 -10.97
CA ASP A 123 5.93 -18.29 -10.03
C ASP A 123 5.63 -17.87 -8.59
N SER A 124 5.36 -18.83 -7.72
CA SER A 124 5.01 -18.56 -6.34
C SER A 124 5.52 -19.67 -5.42
N ILE A 125 5.75 -19.32 -4.15
CA ILE A 125 6.19 -20.30 -3.15
C ILE A 125 4.99 -21.14 -2.74
N THR A 126 5.14 -22.46 -2.77
CA THR A 126 4.12 -23.41 -2.34
C THR A 126 4.48 -24.08 -1.03
N GLU A 127 5.77 -24.29 -0.74
CA GLU A 127 6.25 -24.95 0.48
C GLU A 127 7.57 -24.33 0.96
N LEU A 128 7.78 -24.37 2.28
CA LEU A 128 9.01 -23.94 2.96
C LEU A 128 9.40 -24.99 3.99
N HIS A 129 10.64 -25.48 3.91
CA HIS A 129 11.23 -26.37 4.91
C HIS A 129 12.55 -25.78 5.43
N GLU A 130 12.57 -25.37 6.69
CA GLU A 130 13.72 -24.75 7.33
C GLU A 130 14.54 -25.77 8.13
N ASP A 131 15.87 -25.66 8.05
CA ASP A 131 16.80 -26.33 8.94
C ASP A 131 17.95 -25.39 9.40
N ALA A 132 18.92 -25.93 10.15
CA ALA A 132 20.03 -25.15 10.71
C ALA A 132 20.89 -24.43 9.65
N GLY A 133 20.93 -24.92 8.42
CA GLY A 133 21.76 -24.43 7.33
C GLY A 133 21.02 -23.68 6.22
N GLY A 134 19.71 -23.44 6.31
CA GLY A 134 18.97 -22.74 5.25
C GLY A 134 17.49 -23.10 5.19
N VAL A 135 16.85 -22.71 4.09
CA VAL A 135 15.44 -22.98 3.79
C VAL A 135 15.33 -23.60 2.40
N ASP A 136 14.79 -24.80 2.32
CA ASP A 136 14.39 -25.43 1.06
C ASP A 136 13.02 -24.87 0.65
N VAL A 137 12.93 -24.42 -0.60
CA VAL A 137 11.76 -23.73 -1.14
C VAL A 137 11.24 -24.49 -2.35
N THR A 138 9.97 -24.90 -2.28
CA THR A 138 9.24 -25.44 -3.44
C THR A 138 8.46 -24.30 -4.10
N PHE A 139 8.52 -24.28 -5.42
CA PHE A 139 7.79 -23.32 -6.24
C PHE A 139 6.62 -23.99 -6.96
N GLU A 140 5.64 -23.19 -7.37
CA GLU A 140 4.47 -23.65 -8.12
C GLU A 140 4.87 -24.19 -9.50
N ARG A 141 5.87 -23.58 -10.13
CA ARG A 141 6.33 -23.94 -11.49
C ARG A 141 7.80 -24.27 -11.57
N GLY A 142 8.64 -23.50 -10.87
CA GLY A 142 10.08 -23.65 -10.87
C GLY A 142 10.55 -24.92 -10.17
N THR A 143 11.82 -25.26 -10.40
CA THR A 143 12.46 -26.33 -9.63
C THR A 143 12.72 -25.88 -8.20
N PRO A 144 12.63 -26.79 -7.20
CA PRO A 144 12.97 -26.45 -5.83
C PRO A 144 14.38 -25.89 -5.70
N ARG A 145 14.55 -24.87 -4.85
CA ARG A 145 15.84 -24.23 -4.60
C ARG A 145 16.05 -24.05 -3.10
N ARG A 146 17.32 -23.95 -2.71
CA ARG A 146 17.71 -23.68 -1.33
C ARG A 146 18.26 -22.26 -1.20
N PHE A 147 17.89 -21.59 -0.11
CA PHE A 147 18.34 -20.24 0.23
C PHE A 147 18.79 -20.15 1.68
N ASP A 148 19.66 -19.20 2.00
CA ASP A 148 20.10 -18.97 3.38
C ASP A 148 18.99 -18.30 4.22
N LEU A 149 18.19 -17.44 3.58
CA LEU A 149 17.06 -16.69 4.16
C LEU A 149 15.88 -16.60 3.18
N VAL A 150 14.67 -16.50 3.74
CA VAL A 150 13.43 -16.24 2.98
C VAL A 150 12.70 -15.04 3.58
N ILE A 151 12.38 -14.05 2.76
CA ILE A 151 11.65 -12.85 3.16
C ILE A 151 10.31 -12.76 2.41
N GLY A 152 9.21 -12.77 3.16
CA GLY A 152 7.86 -12.54 2.62
C GLY A 152 7.59 -11.05 2.44
N ALA A 153 7.56 -10.57 1.20
CA ALA A 153 7.17 -9.22 0.79
C ALA A 153 5.95 -9.25 -0.15
N ASP A 154 5.12 -10.30 0.00
CA ASP A 154 4.06 -10.78 -0.89
C ASP A 154 2.67 -10.25 -0.51
N GLY A 155 2.63 -9.11 0.18
CA GLY A 155 1.43 -8.30 0.39
C GLY A 155 0.53 -8.76 1.53
N LEU A 156 -0.68 -8.19 1.58
CA LEU A 156 -1.68 -8.48 2.60
C LEU A 156 -1.99 -9.98 2.69
N HIS A 157 -2.16 -10.65 1.55
CA HIS A 157 -2.50 -12.09 1.47
C HIS A 157 -1.27 -13.01 1.34
N SER A 158 -0.26 -12.75 2.18
CA SER A 158 1.06 -13.39 2.15
C SER A 158 1.01 -14.92 2.24
N ALA A 159 1.60 -15.58 1.24
CA ALA A 159 1.87 -17.01 1.23
C ALA A 159 2.98 -17.36 2.23
N VAL A 160 4.05 -16.56 2.31
CA VAL A 160 5.14 -16.81 3.27
C VAL A 160 4.62 -16.74 4.71
N ARG A 161 3.77 -15.75 5.04
CA ARG A 161 3.13 -15.68 6.36
C ARG A 161 2.32 -16.93 6.65
N ARG A 162 1.52 -17.38 5.67
CA ARG A 162 0.70 -18.58 5.80
C ARG A 162 1.53 -19.84 6.08
N LEU A 163 2.61 -20.02 5.34
CA LEU A 163 3.48 -21.19 5.43
C LEU A 163 4.32 -21.22 6.71
N ALA A 164 4.84 -20.07 7.14
CA ALA A 164 5.77 -20.01 8.28
C ALA A 164 5.13 -19.71 9.64
N PHE A 165 3.95 -19.07 9.66
CA PHE A 165 3.33 -18.60 10.91
C PHE A 165 1.93 -19.16 11.14
N GLY A 166 1.22 -19.59 10.10
CA GLY A 166 -0.12 -20.15 10.19
C GLY A 166 -1.17 -19.34 9.42
N PRO A 167 -2.46 -19.72 9.54
CA PRO A 167 -3.49 -19.28 8.61
C PRO A 167 -3.79 -17.78 8.71
N GLU A 168 -4.20 -17.18 7.59
CA GLU A 168 -4.35 -15.72 7.44
C GLU A 168 -5.27 -15.06 8.48
N GLN A 169 -6.39 -15.71 8.79
CA GLN A 169 -7.39 -15.21 9.75
C GLN A 169 -6.87 -15.05 11.18
N ALA A 170 -5.69 -15.62 11.49
CA ALA A 170 -5.04 -15.41 12.79
C ALA A 170 -4.35 -14.04 12.89
N PHE A 171 -4.10 -13.37 11.75
CA PHE A 171 -3.25 -12.18 11.69
C PHE A 171 -3.90 -10.99 10.97
N VAL A 172 -4.83 -11.24 10.05
CA VAL A 172 -5.50 -10.20 9.26
C VAL A 172 -6.84 -9.84 9.88
N GLU A 173 -6.99 -8.55 10.22
CA GLU A 173 -8.23 -8.01 10.79
C GLU A 173 -8.85 -7.00 9.83
N HIS A 174 -10.10 -7.26 9.42
CA HIS A 174 -10.93 -6.31 8.67
C HIS A 174 -11.27 -5.09 9.53
N VAL A 175 -11.15 -3.88 8.97
CA VAL A 175 -11.40 -2.63 9.71
C VAL A 175 -12.76 -1.98 9.41
N GLY A 176 -13.69 -2.74 8.81
CA GLY A 176 -15.08 -2.29 8.59
C GLY A 176 -15.29 -1.52 7.28
N VAL A 177 -14.33 -1.58 6.35
CA VAL A 177 -14.37 -0.86 5.07
C VAL A 177 -13.88 -1.77 3.95
N TYR A 178 -14.51 -1.66 2.78
CA TYR A 178 -14.03 -2.23 1.53
C TYR A 178 -13.58 -1.12 0.60
N ILE A 179 -12.57 -1.42 -0.22
CA ILE A 179 -12.04 -0.52 -1.25
C ILE A 179 -12.06 -1.21 -2.60
N ALA A 180 -12.41 -0.47 -3.64
CA ALA A 180 -12.24 -0.92 -5.01
C ALA A 180 -11.68 0.20 -5.88
N THR A 181 -10.85 -0.13 -6.85
CA THR A 181 -10.31 0.85 -7.81
C THR A 181 -10.47 0.37 -9.24
N LEU A 182 -10.78 1.31 -10.11
CA LEU A 182 -11.07 1.09 -11.51
C LEU A 182 -10.44 2.22 -12.35
N PRO A 183 -9.59 1.90 -13.33
CA PRO A 183 -9.17 2.86 -14.35
C PRO A 183 -10.38 3.35 -15.16
N LEU A 184 -10.48 4.66 -15.37
CA LEU A 184 -11.55 5.24 -16.16
C LEU A 184 -11.30 5.02 -17.65
N ALA A 185 -12.36 4.72 -18.40
CA ALA A 185 -12.33 4.66 -19.86
C ALA A 185 -12.10 6.02 -20.56
N GLY A 186 -12.12 7.12 -19.79
CA GLY A 186 -11.94 8.48 -20.29
C GLY A 186 -11.20 9.38 -19.30
N PRO A 187 -10.93 10.65 -19.67
CA PRO A 187 -10.21 11.56 -18.80
C PRO A 187 -10.98 11.84 -17.49
N PRO A 188 -10.27 12.19 -16.41
CA PRO A 188 -10.92 12.63 -15.18
C PRO A 188 -11.69 13.93 -15.44
N SER A 189 -12.79 14.14 -14.72
CA SER A 189 -13.60 15.36 -14.83
C SER A 189 -12.84 16.62 -14.37
N ALA A 190 -11.82 16.47 -13.54
CA ALA A 190 -10.87 17.53 -13.17
C ALA A 190 -9.43 17.09 -13.42
N ALA A 191 -8.64 17.92 -14.12
CA ALA A 191 -7.25 17.60 -14.49
C ALA A 191 -6.24 17.62 -13.32
N THR A 192 -6.52 18.42 -12.29
CA THR A 192 -5.57 18.69 -11.18
C THR A 192 -6.22 18.62 -9.80
N ALA A 193 -7.44 18.11 -9.70
CA ALA A 193 -8.12 17.96 -8.43
C ALA A 193 -8.76 16.58 -8.32
N ILE A 194 -8.62 15.97 -7.15
CA ILE A 194 -9.35 14.78 -6.77
C ILE A 194 -10.78 15.20 -6.47
N GLU A 195 -11.76 14.57 -7.10
CA GLU A 195 -13.17 14.83 -6.82
C GLU A 195 -13.72 13.72 -5.95
N MET A 196 -14.21 14.07 -4.76
CA MET A 196 -14.72 13.12 -3.77
C MET A 196 -16.19 13.39 -3.50
N TYR A 197 -17.01 12.41 -3.89
CA TYR A 197 -18.42 12.33 -3.58
C TYR A 197 -18.62 11.46 -2.33
N ASN A 198 -19.42 11.92 -1.38
CA ASN A 198 -19.72 11.17 -0.16
C ASN A 198 -21.21 11.09 0.09
N SER A 199 -21.65 9.91 0.48
CA SER A 199 -22.95 9.65 1.09
C SER A 199 -22.75 8.84 2.38
N PRO A 200 -23.74 8.72 3.27
CA PRO A 200 -23.55 8.04 4.55
C PRO A 200 -22.98 6.62 4.36
N GLY A 201 -21.82 6.37 4.95
CA GLY A 201 -21.11 5.09 4.87
C GLY A 201 -20.42 4.79 3.53
N ARG A 202 -20.37 5.75 2.59
CA ARG A 202 -19.85 5.55 1.23
C ARG A 202 -19.03 6.76 0.76
N ALA A 203 -18.02 6.50 -0.05
CA ALA A 203 -17.22 7.51 -0.73
C ALA A 203 -16.88 7.01 -2.14
N VAL A 204 -16.94 7.89 -3.13
CA VAL A 204 -16.34 7.65 -4.45
C VAL A 204 -15.41 8.81 -4.75
N ALA A 205 -14.16 8.51 -5.08
CA ALA A 205 -13.18 9.49 -5.49
C ALA A 205 -12.77 9.26 -6.95
N ILE A 206 -12.63 10.32 -7.73
CA ILE A 206 -11.98 10.30 -9.04
C ILE A 206 -10.64 11.01 -8.90
N HIS A 207 -9.55 10.25 -9.04
CA HIS A 207 -8.19 10.74 -8.97
C HIS A 207 -7.65 11.03 -10.37
N PRO A 208 -7.09 12.23 -10.63
CA PRO A 208 -6.38 12.50 -11.87
C PRO A 208 -4.99 11.86 -11.85
N SER A 209 -4.64 11.17 -12.93
CA SER A 209 -3.34 10.52 -13.13
C SER A 209 -2.85 10.74 -14.56
N ARG A 210 -2.23 11.90 -14.82
CA ARG A 210 -1.48 12.20 -16.05
C ARG A 210 -2.24 11.91 -17.34
N GLY A 211 -3.40 12.53 -17.49
CA GLY A 211 -4.28 12.33 -18.65
C GLY A 211 -5.25 11.16 -18.52
N HIS A 212 -5.04 10.28 -17.54
CA HIS A 212 -5.97 9.20 -17.18
C HIS A 212 -6.67 9.53 -15.85
N GLY A 213 -7.75 8.82 -15.54
CA GLY A 213 -8.45 8.91 -14.26
C GLY A 213 -8.58 7.54 -13.61
N ILE A 214 -8.62 7.50 -12.28
CA ILE A 214 -8.90 6.30 -11.50
C ILE A 214 -10.08 6.60 -10.59
N ALA A 215 -11.13 5.79 -10.68
CA ALA A 215 -12.20 5.78 -9.70
C ALA A 215 -11.81 4.90 -8.51
N ALA A 216 -12.01 5.40 -7.30
CA ALA A 216 -11.85 4.66 -6.05
C ALA A 216 -13.17 4.67 -5.29
N PHE A 217 -13.74 3.49 -5.11
CA PHE A 217 -14.93 3.24 -4.30
C PHE A 217 -14.49 2.83 -2.90
N MET A 218 -15.08 3.42 -1.87
CA MET A 218 -14.84 3.05 -0.49
C MET A 218 -16.17 3.03 0.26
N PHE A 219 -16.51 1.90 0.89
CA PHE A 219 -17.78 1.78 1.59
C PHE A 219 -17.64 0.95 2.86
N ARG A 220 -18.48 1.26 3.85
CA ARG A 220 -18.56 0.50 5.10
C ARG A 220 -19.28 -0.82 4.89
N GLY A 221 -18.77 -1.87 5.52
CA GLY A 221 -19.39 -3.19 5.54
C GLY A 221 -18.75 -4.08 6.58
N ASP A 222 -19.52 -5.00 7.13
CA ASP A 222 -19.01 -6.03 8.04
C ASP A 222 -18.12 -7.03 7.29
N ALA A 223 -17.27 -7.74 8.04
CA ALA A 223 -16.43 -8.77 7.47
C ALA A 223 -17.29 -9.90 6.89
N VAL A 224 -17.11 -10.20 5.61
CA VAL A 224 -17.78 -11.33 4.94
C VAL A 224 -17.06 -12.64 5.33
N PRO A 225 -17.75 -13.62 5.93
CA PRO A 225 -17.15 -14.92 6.22
C PRO A 225 -16.69 -15.62 4.94
N GLY A 226 -15.46 -16.13 4.92
CA GLY A 226 -14.89 -16.78 3.74
C GLY A 226 -14.64 -15.81 2.57
N PHE A 227 -14.47 -14.51 2.84
CA PHE A 227 -14.12 -13.52 1.82
C PHE A 227 -12.91 -13.96 0.99
N ASP A 228 -13.13 -14.13 -0.32
CA ASP A 228 -12.07 -14.37 -1.28
C ASP A 228 -11.82 -13.11 -2.10
N HIS A 229 -10.66 -12.48 -1.90
CA HIS A 229 -10.20 -11.32 -2.65
C HIS A 229 -9.95 -11.60 -4.16
N ARG A 230 -10.25 -12.81 -4.63
CA ARG A 230 -10.18 -13.20 -6.05
C ARG A 230 -11.56 -13.45 -6.65
N ASP A 231 -12.64 -13.47 -5.85
CA ASP A 231 -14.00 -13.61 -6.35
C ASP A 231 -14.52 -12.27 -6.91
N THR A 232 -14.16 -12.00 -8.17
CA THR A 232 -14.60 -10.80 -8.87
C THR A 232 -16.12 -10.69 -9.00
N ALA A 233 -16.85 -11.81 -9.00
CA ALA A 233 -18.31 -11.78 -9.06
C ALA A 233 -18.91 -11.31 -7.73
N LEU A 234 -18.37 -11.76 -6.60
CA LEU A 234 -18.70 -11.23 -5.27
C LEU A 234 -18.41 -9.73 -5.18
N HIS A 235 -17.23 -9.30 -5.62
CA HIS A 235 -16.82 -7.90 -5.59
C HIS A 235 -17.79 -6.97 -6.35
N ARG A 236 -18.19 -7.37 -7.57
CA ARG A 236 -19.17 -6.61 -8.37
C ARG A 236 -20.54 -6.54 -7.68
N ARG A 237 -21.02 -7.65 -7.09
CA ARG A 237 -22.27 -7.66 -6.32
C ARG A 237 -22.21 -6.74 -5.11
N MET A 238 -21.10 -6.79 -4.36
CA MET A 238 -20.90 -5.94 -3.18
C MET A 238 -20.88 -4.45 -3.56
N LEU A 239 -20.19 -4.06 -4.64
CA LEU A 239 -20.20 -2.68 -5.13
C LEU A 239 -21.60 -2.24 -5.56
N ALA A 240 -22.31 -3.04 -6.35
CA ALA A 240 -23.66 -2.71 -6.82
C ALA A 240 -24.61 -2.48 -5.64
N GLN A 241 -24.61 -3.38 -4.65
CA GLN A 241 -25.42 -3.25 -3.44
C GLN A 241 -24.99 -2.06 -2.58
N ALA A 242 -23.69 -1.86 -2.40
CA ALA A 242 -23.14 -0.78 -1.59
C ALA A 242 -23.40 0.60 -2.19
N TYR A 243 -23.70 0.72 -3.47
CA TYR A 243 -23.93 2.00 -4.14
C TYR A 243 -25.33 2.12 -4.77
N GLU A 244 -26.25 1.23 -4.41
CA GLU A 244 -27.64 1.33 -4.82
C GLU A 244 -28.23 2.71 -4.44
N GLY A 245 -28.88 3.34 -5.41
CA GLY A 245 -29.49 4.67 -5.28
C GLY A 245 -28.51 5.83 -5.14
N ALA A 246 -27.20 5.62 -5.33
CA ALA A 246 -26.21 6.70 -5.27
C ALA A 246 -26.31 7.63 -6.50
N GLY A 247 -26.13 8.93 -6.27
CA GLY A 247 -26.16 9.97 -7.31
C GLY A 247 -24.81 10.20 -7.99
N TRP A 248 -24.62 11.42 -8.53
CA TRP A 248 -23.40 11.83 -9.22
C TRP A 248 -23.03 10.86 -10.37
N ARG A 249 -21.75 10.55 -10.54
CA ARG A 249 -21.23 9.64 -11.57
C ARG A 249 -21.28 8.17 -11.15
N VAL A 250 -21.83 7.84 -9.98
CA VAL A 250 -21.79 6.46 -9.46
C VAL A 250 -22.48 5.46 -10.39
N PRO A 251 -23.70 5.73 -10.96
CA PRO A 251 -24.33 4.80 -11.89
C PRO A 251 -23.49 4.53 -13.14
N GLU A 252 -22.87 5.57 -13.72
CA GLU A 252 -21.96 5.46 -14.87
C GLU A 252 -20.74 4.59 -14.54
N LEU A 253 -20.12 4.82 -13.38
CA LEU A 253 -18.95 4.05 -12.96
C LEU A 253 -19.29 2.59 -12.64
N LEU A 254 -20.48 2.31 -12.11
CA LEU A 254 -20.94 0.93 -11.87
C LEU A 254 -21.15 0.14 -13.17
N GLU A 255 -21.56 0.80 -14.26
CA GLU A 255 -21.61 0.15 -15.58
C GLU A 255 -20.22 -0.24 -16.08
N GLN A 256 -19.21 0.61 -15.86
CA GLN A 256 -17.82 0.27 -16.18
C GLN A 256 -17.32 -0.88 -15.28
N VAL A 257 -17.66 -0.87 -13.98
CA VAL A 257 -17.38 -1.97 -13.04
C VAL A 257 -17.99 -3.28 -13.51
N ARG A 258 -19.07 -3.29 -14.30
CA ARG A 258 -19.70 -4.54 -14.79
C ARG A 258 -18.86 -5.25 -15.85
N THR A 259 -18.11 -4.51 -16.67
CA THR A 259 -17.34 -5.04 -17.80
C THR A 259 -15.83 -4.94 -17.63
N ALA A 260 -15.34 -4.32 -16.55
CA ALA A 260 -13.91 -4.15 -16.31
C ALA A 260 -13.18 -5.48 -16.09
N ASP A 261 -12.01 -5.63 -16.71
CA ASP A 261 -11.09 -6.75 -16.50
C ASP A 261 -10.05 -6.46 -15.40
N ASP A 262 -9.88 -5.20 -15.04
CA ASP A 262 -8.83 -4.65 -14.17
C ASP A 262 -9.36 -4.05 -12.87
N LEU A 263 -10.58 -4.44 -12.46
CA LEU A 263 -11.15 -4.08 -11.18
C LEU A 263 -10.31 -4.66 -10.04
N TYR A 264 -9.70 -3.77 -9.25
CA TYR A 264 -9.16 -4.14 -7.95
C TYR A 264 -10.25 -3.99 -6.89
N PHE A 265 -10.34 -4.94 -5.97
CA PHE A 265 -11.25 -4.89 -4.83
C PHE A 265 -10.63 -5.67 -3.67
N ASP A 266 -10.70 -5.10 -2.47
CA ASP A 266 -10.28 -5.79 -1.25
C ASP A 266 -10.96 -5.21 0.00
N SER A 267 -10.88 -5.97 1.08
CA SER A 267 -11.08 -5.47 2.43
C SER A 267 -9.97 -4.49 2.81
N VAL A 268 -10.34 -3.38 3.42
CA VAL A 268 -9.37 -2.59 4.17
C VAL A 268 -9.07 -3.37 5.44
N SER A 269 -7.81 -3.74 5.61
CA SER A 269 -7.39 -4.59 6.70
C SER A 269 -6.14 -4.06 7.39
N ARG A 270 -5.84 -4.62 8.54
CA ARG A 270 -4.55 -4.46 9.22
C ARG A 270 -3.98 -5.83 9.55
N VAL A 271 -2.65 -5.93 9.51
CA VAL A 271 -1.94 -7.14 9.95
C VAL A 271 -1.41 -6.92 11.37
N ARG A 272 -1.76 -7.82 12.28
CA ARG A 272 -1.27 -7.84 13.66
C ARG A 272 -0.60 -9.18 13.94
N MET A 273 0.67 -9.11 14.35
CA MET A 273 1.49 -10.28 14.68
C MET A 273 2.34 -9.97 15.91
N ASP A 274 2.66 -10.99 16.71
CA ASP A 274 3.55 -10.84 17.87
C ASP A 274 5.03 -10.77 17.48
N ARG A 275 5.39 -11.41 16.37
CA ARG A 275 6.74 -11.41 15.78
C ARG A 275 6.65 -11.40 14.26
N TRP A 276 7.62 -10.78 13.59
CA TRP A 276 7.68 -10.75 12.12
C TRP A 276 8.70 -11.73 11.52
N SER A 277 9.35 -12.52 12.36
CA SER A 277 10.31 -13.53 11.93
C SER A 277 10.21 -14.81 12.75
N THR A 278 10.67 -15.90 12.16
CA THR A 278 10.89 -17.20 12.79
C THR A 278 12.09 -17.85 12.11
N GLY A 279 13.13 -18.15 12.90
CA GLY A 279 14.39 -18.67 12.36
C GLY A 279 14.97 -17.78 11.26
N ARG A 280 15.08 -18.34 10.05
CA ARG A 280 15.64 -17.78 8.80
C ARG A 280 14.58 -17.13 7.91
N ILE A 281 13.32 -17.11 8.36
CA ILE A 281 12.18 -16.55 7.64
C ILE A 281 11.75 -15.24 8.31
N ALA A 282 11.56 -14.19 7.52
CA ALA A 282 11.00 -12.92 7.99
C ALA A 282 9.95 -12.35 7.03
N LEU A 283 9.14 -11.40 7.51
CA LEU A 283 8.13 -10.72 6.73
C LEU A 283 8.48 -9.22 6.61
N ALA A 284 8.11 -8.61 5.49
CA ALA A 284 8.31 -7.19 5.22
C ALA A 284 7.09 -6.56 4.53
N GLY A 285 6.95 -5.24 4.67
CA GLY A 285 5.84 -4.48 4.08
C GLY A 285 4.48 -4.93 4.61
N ASP A 286 3.49 -5.02 3.71
CA ASP A 286 2.12 -5.40 4.05
C ASP A 286 2.02 -6.83 4.60
N ALA A 287 2.94 -7.73 4.23
CA ALA A 287 2.96 -9.10 4.77
C ALA A 287 3.16 -9.14 6.28
N ALA A 288 3.97 -8.21 6.81
CA ALA A 288 4.26 -8.09 8.24
C ALA A 288 3.30 -7.16 8.97
N SER A 289 2.90 -6.06 8.32
CA SER A 289 2.48 -4.86 9.05
C SER A 289 1.50 -3.96 8.28
N CYS A 290 0.69 -4.53 7.39
CA CYS A 290 -0.24 -3.79 6.53
C CYS A 290 -1.08 -2.74 7.28
N VAL A 291 -1.24 -1.57 6.64
CA VAL A 291 -2.16 -0.50 7.01
C VAL A 291 -2.86 -0.01 5.75
N SER A 292 -4.06 -0.52 5.45
CA SER A 292 -4.70 -0.35 4.14
C SER A 292 -5.35 1.02 3.86
N LEU A 293 -4.90 2.13 4.46
CA LEU A 293 -5.51 3.46 4.24
C LEU A 293 -4.48 4.60 4.13
N PHE A 294 -4.74 5.55 3.22
CA PHE A 294 -4.00 6.82 3.00
C PHE A 294 -2.58 6.75 2.41
N GLY A 295 -2.30 5.77 1.54
CA GLY A 295 -1.07 5.78 0.73
C GLY A 295 0.24 5.54 1.50
N ASP A 296 0.18 5.44 2.83
CA ASP A 296 1.32 5.22 3.72
C ASP A 296 1.98 3.84 3.57
N GLY A 297 1.25 2.85 3.04
CA GLY A 297 1.76 1.48 2.86
C GLY A 297 3.05 1.42 2.04
N SER A 298 3.12 2.19 0.95
CA SER A 298 4.34 2.28 0.13
C SER A 298 5.50 2.94 0.87
N THR A 299 5.21 3.99 1.63
CA THR A 299 6.21 4.67 2.47
C THR A 299 6.80 3.72 3.53
N LEU A 300 5.93 2.98 4.22
CA LEU A 300 6.35 1.98 5.21
C LEU A 300 7.10 0.82 4.57
N ALA A 301 6.63 0.32 3.42
CA ALA A 301 7.29 -0.74 2.67
C ALA A 301 8.73 -0.37 2.28
N MET A 302 8.96 0.82 1.72
CA MET A 302 10.31 1.27 1.36
C MET A 302 11.20 1.45 2.58
N ALA A 303 10.69 2.11 3.63
CA ALA A 303 11.44 2.33 4.86
C ALA A 303 11.81 1.00 5.55
N GLY A 304 10.85 0.08 5.64
CA GLY A 304 11.04 -1.23 6.27
C GLY A 304 12.01 -2.12 5.49
N ALA A 305 11.92 -2.14 4.17
CA ALA A 305 12.85 -2.85 3.32
C ALA A 305 14.30 -2.35 3.48
N HIS A 306 14.50 -1.03 3.50
CA HIS A 306 15.81 -0.43 3.76
C HIS A 306 16.33 -0.79 5.15
N THR A 307 15.51 -0.66 6.20
CA THR A 307 15.90 -1.02 7.57
C THR A 307 16.26 -2.49 7.69
N LEU A 308 15.49 -3.40 7.08
CA LEU A 308 15.75 -4.83 7.13
C LEU A 308 17.11 -5.18 6.48
N ALA A 309 17.38 -4.65 5.29
CA ALA A 309 18.67 -4.86 4.62
C ALA A 309 19.84 -4.29 5.42
N GLU A 310 19.68 -3.11 6.02
CA GLU A 310 20.72 -2.48 6.85
C GLU A 310 21.03 -3.31 8.10
N GLU A 311 20.02 -3.84 8.78
CA GLU A 311 20.22 -4.68 9.95
C GLU A 311 20.86 -6.04 9.61
N LEU A 312 20.48 -6.63 8.47
CA LEU A 312 21.11 -7.86 7.96
C LEU A 312 22.56 -7.64 7.52
N GLY A 313 22.89 -6.47 6.96
CA GLY A 313 24.26 -6.11 6.59
C GLY A 313 25.16 -5.84 7.80
N ARG A 314 24.60 -5.41 8.94
CA ARG A 314 25.35 -5.14 10.18
C ARG A 314 25.76 -6.40 10.93
N THR A 315 24.95 -7.46 10.89
CA THR A 315 25.22 -8.73 11.59
C THR A 315 24.88 -9.93 10.68
N PRO A 316 25.65 -10.16 9.61
CA PRO A 316 25.39 -11.26 8.67
C PRO A 316 25.45 -12.66 9.33
N GLU A 317 26.17 -12.79 10.43
CA GLU A 317 26.30 -14.02 11.22
C GLU A 317 25.10 -14.33 12.14
N ASP A 318 24.25 -13.34 12.44
CA ASP A 318 23.05 -13.52 13.27
C ASP A 318 21.81 -12.85 12.62
N PRO A 319 21.22 -13.49 11.60
CA PRO A 319 19.99 -13.00 10.96
C PRO A 319 18.83 -12.85 11.94
N ALA A 320 18.75 -13.70 12.97
CA ALA A 320 17.67 -13.65 13.94
C ALA A 320 17.74 -12.36 14.78
N ALA A 321 18.94 -11.93 15.19
CA ALA A 321 19.11 -10.63 15.83
C ALA A 321 18.83 -9.47 14.89
N ALA A 322 19.25 -9.54 13.63
CA ALA A 322 18.93 -8.54 12.62
C ALA A 322 17.42 -8.37 12.45
N PHE A 323 16.66 -9.48 12.36
CA PHE A 323 15.19 -9.44 12.27
C PHE A 323 14.54 -8.78 13.49
N ARG A 324 15.01 -9.07 14.71
CA ARG A 324 14.47 -8.43 15.93
C ARG A 324 14.73 -6.92 15.96
N ARG A 325 15.91 -6.47 15.51
CA ARG A 325 16.24 -5.03 15.44
C ARG A 325 15.41 -4.33 14.36
N TYR A 326 15.25 -4.95 13.20
CA TYR A 326 14.34 -4.49 12.14
C TYR A 326 12.92 -4.31 12.68
N GLU A 327 12.37 -5.35 13.31
CA GLU A 327 11.02 -5.32 13.87
C GLU A 327 10.87 -4.20 14.90
N THR A 328 11.79 -4.10 15.85
CA THR A 328 11.78 -3.06 16.90
C THR A 328 11.82 -1.65 16.31
N ALA A 329 12.69 -1.41 15.33
CA ALA A 329 12.83 -0.10 14.69
C ALA A 329 11.58 0.26 13.88
N HIS A 330 11.05 -0.70 13.12
CA HIS A 330 9.99 -0.43 12.17
C HIS A 330 8.60 -0.39 12.81
N ARG A 331 8.35 -1.13 13.91
CA ARG A 331 7.12 -0.99 14.72
C ARG A 331 6.87 0.44 15.20
N LYS A 332 7.93 1.20 15.53
CA LYS A 332 7.83 2.62 15.92
C LYS A 332 7.18 3.49 14.83
N LEU A 333 7.31 3.11 13.57
CA LEU A 333 6.71 3.80 12.42
C LEU A 333 5.28 3.32 12.14
N VAL A 334 5.02 2.02 12.30
CA VAL A 334 3.77 1.39 11.90
C VAL A 334 2.68 1.50 12.97
N GLU A 335 2.98 1.23 14.24
CA GLU A 335 1.98 1.13 15.31
C GLU A 335 1.13 2.39 15.52
N PRO A 336 1.67 3.63 15.44
CA PRO A 336 0.83 4.82 15.49
C PRO A 336 -0.19 4.88 14.36
N LYS A 337 0.20 4.47 13.14
CA LYS A 337 -0.68 4.47 11.95
C LYS A 337 -1.75 3.38 12.06
N GLN A 338 -1.38 2.18 12.52
CA GLN A 338 -2.33 1.09 12.78
C GLN A 338 -3.38 1.43 13.85
N ARG A 339 -3.00 2.17 14.90
CA ARG A 339 -3.95 2.63 15.92
C ARG A 339 -4.93 3.68 15.40
N ALA A 340 -4.49 4.51 14.46
CA ALA A 340 -5.31 5.58 13.89
C ALA A 340 -6.24 5.13 12.74
N VAL A 341 -6.05 3.92 12.19
CA VAL A 341 -6.71 3.46 10.96
C VAL A 341 -8.24 3.55 11.00
N SER A 342 -8.86 3.11 12.10
CA SER A 342 -10.32 3.11 12.25
C SER A 342 -10.89 4.54 12.36
N THR A 343 -10.19 5.42 13.09
CA THR A 343 -10.56 6.84 13.21
C THR A 343 -10.43 7.56 11.87
N ALA A 344 -9.34 7.29 11.15
CA ALA A 344 -9.09 7.88 9.85
C ALA A 344 -10.12 7.41 8.80
N ALA A 345 -10.50 6.12 8.83
CA ALA A 345 -11.62 5.59 8.05
C ALA A 345 -12.96 6.28 8.38
N ALA A 346 -13.21 6.59 9.66
CA ALA A 346 -14.40 7.33 10.11
C ALA A 346 -14.46 8.78 9.60
N MET A 347 -13.32 9.43 9.42
CA MET A 347 -13.28 10.77 8.83
C MET A 347 -13.50 10.77 7.32
N VAL A 348 -12.94 9.80 6.59
CA VAL A 348 -13.10 9.73 5.12
C VAL A 348 -14.49 9.25 4.73
N ILE A 349 -15.01 8.27 5.47
CA ILE A 349 -16.29 7.62 5.19
C ILE A 349 -17.21 7.75 6.42
N PRO A 350 -17.75 8.95 6.72
CA PRO A 350 -18.66 9.12 7.84
C PRO A 350 -19.91 8.25 7.68
N ALA A 351 -20.28 7.52 8.73
CA ALA A 351 -21.42 6.59 8.68
C ALA A 351 -22.79 7.31 8.62
N THR A 352 -22.87 8.58 9.01
CA THR A 352 -24.13 9.31 9.17
C THR A 352 -24.15 10.64 8.42
N ARG A 353 -25.36 11.13 8.10
CA ARG A 353 -25.56 12.47 7.51
C ARG A 353 -25.00 13.58 8.41
N GLY A 354 -25.22 13.49 9.72
CA GLY A 354 -24.66 14.44 10.69
C GLY A 354 -23.12 14.45 10.70
N GLY A 355 -22.49 13.27 10.60
CA GLY A 355 -21.04 13.16 10.48
C GLY A 355 -20.49 13.80 9.19
N LEU A 356 -21.18 13.64 8.07
CA LEU A 356 -20.84 14.32 6.80
C LEU A 356 -20.90 15.84 6.93
N VAL A 357 -21.96 16.38 7.54
CA VAL A 357 -22.13 17.82 7.76
C VAL A 357 -21.01 18.35 8.65
N ALA A 358 -20.73 17.68 9.77
CA ALA A 358 -19.67 18.07 10.70
C ALA A 358 -18.29 18.08 10.03
N ARG A 359 -17.95 17.03 9.28
CA ARG A 359 -16.71 16.95 8.50
C ARG A 359 -16.64 18.10 7.50
N ASN A 360 -17.67 18.29 6.67
CA ASN A 360 -17.69 19.32 5.64
C ASN A 360 -17.53 20.73 6.25
N PHE A 361 -18.17 21.00 7.39
CA PHE A 361 -17.98 22.25 8.13
C PHE A 361 -16.53 22.41 8.61
N GLY A 362 -15.95 21.38 9.23
CA GLY A 362 -14.54 21.37 9.64
C GLY A 362 -13.57 21.62 8.48
N THR A 363 -13.80 21.05 7.30
CA THR A 363 -12.96 21.27 6.11
C THR A 363 -12.98 22.70 5.61
N ARG A 364 -14.09 23.43 5.80
CA ARG A 364 -14.18 24.86 5.45
C ARG A 364 -13.39 25.74 6.42
N LEU A 365 -13.21 25.30 7.67
CA LEU A 365 -12.45 26.02 8.70
C LEU A 365 -10.95 25.69 8.69
N LEU A 366 -10.54 24.57 8.12
CA LEU A 366 -9.14 24.13 8.02
C LEU A 366 -8.17 25.21 7.47
N PRO A 367 -8.50 25.93 6.37
CA PRO A 367 -7.68 27.04 5.89
C PRO A 367 -7.50 28.16 6.93
N ILE A 368 -8.56 28.49 7.68
CA ILE A 368 -8.56 29.54 8.72
C ILE A 368 -7.68 29.12 9.89
N VAL A 369 -7.86 27.90 10.40
CA VAL A 369 -7.04 27.36 11.51
C VAL A 369 -5.57 27.27 11.10
N SER A 370 -5.29 26.86 9.86
CA SER A 370 -3.91 26.79 9.34
C SER A 370 -3.26 28.17 9.18
N ALA A 371 -4.03 29.20 8.81
CA ALA A 371 -3.57 30.58 8.73
C ALA A 371 -3.27 31.15 10.12
N VAL A 372 -4.13 30.89 11.12
CA VAL A 372 -3.91 31.28 12.51
C VAL A 372 -2.68 30.57 13.10
N ARG A 373 -2.49 29.28 12.83
CA ARG A 373 -1.28 28.54 13.26
C ARG A 373 0.01 29.06 12.65
N ARG A 374 0.00 29.62 11.44
CA ARG A 374 1.17 30.27 10.82
C ARG A 374 1.45 31.66 11.39
N LEU A 375 0.45 32.31 12.01
CA LEU A 375 0.57 33.63 12.63
C LEU A 375 1.01 33.57 14.10
N VAL A 376 0.94 32.39 14.74
CA VAL A 376 1.45 32.17 16.09
C VAL A 376 2.90 31.67 15.98
N PRO A 377 3.92 32.46 16.34
CA PRO A 377 5.30 31.98 16.34
C PRO A 377 5.43 30.81 17.32
N ALA A 378 6.11 29.74 16.89
CA ALA A 378 6.46 28.63 17.75
C ALA A 378 7.27 29.16 18.94
N ARG A 379 6.67 29.15 20.15
CA ARG A 379 7.44 29.36 21.38
C ARG A 379 8.40 28.17 21.52
N ALA A 380 9.69 28.45 21.41
CA ALA A 380 10.76 27.52 21.72
C ALA A 380 10.60 27.04 23.17
N ALA A 381 10.66 25.71 23.35
CA ALA A 381 10.91 25.04 24.62
C ALA A 381 11.85 23.87 24.34
#